data_AF-A0A959BR60-F1
#
_entry.id   AF-A0A959BR60-F1
#
_cell.length_a   1.000
_cell.length_b   1.000
_cell.length_c   1.000
_cell.angle_alpha   90.00
_cell.angle_beta   90.00
_cell.angle_gamma   90.00
#
_symmetry.space_group_name_H-M   'P 1'
#
loop_
_entity.id
_entity.type
_entity.pdbx_description
1 polymer ?
#
loop_
_entity_poly.entity_id
_entity_poly.type
_entity_poly.pdbx_seq_one_letter_code
_entity_poly.pdbx_strand_id
1 'polypeptide(L)'
;MKSCLFLLFPMLFLPSWGSVSGEAVLQKEKSLFRPGKDFALFFANKTYTGTGWNDLKNPIRDAEAIAKELREMYGFSTVEVYRDKAKAEIERILEQWQRKRFPGDSQLFVFFSGHGTFRDFSGQGYFVPRNGRKGNYDSLIELATLGNIVSNIPCPHILLAVDACYSGAIDREIVSKGPTMSRPYDTPETERNNIIYRQLRNRSRLFLTSGGKERTFDGINHSPFAEAILSSLRYAYTSGDGLATYADLEARLERVSPTPHHGRLANDEDGGFVFVVERRPSDLKYITDGDGNTYPIVHLAGKQWLGKNLNLEVPGSYCYDDDPANCREYGRLYTWEAAKEACRKLGVGWHLPTDQEWKDLLITFGGYYEWYEQEEVGDSEKSYSVLIKDGSSSFAALLGGGRNVDGEYLHLGKYGTYWSASELDASLAWVYGLHGDDERVDRPVSIKSMALSCRCLKNNFSPKDKR
;
A
#
# COMPACT_ATOMS: atom_id res chain seq x y z
N MET A 1 -77.42 35.55 32.46
CA MET A 1 -77.76 36.51 31.39
C MET A 1 -76.48 37.11 30.82
N LYS A 2 -76.14 36.72 29.59
CA LYS A 2 -75.61 37.54 28.46
C LYS A 2 -74.70 36.68 27.60
N SER A 3 -75.30 36.25 26.49
CA SER A 3 -74.67 35.63 25.33
C SER A 3 -73.73 36.60 24.63
N CYS A 4 -72.66 36.09 24.02
CA CYS A 4 -72.14 36.63 22.78
C CYS A 4 -71.53 35.51 21.95
N LEU A 5 -72.03 35.40 20.72
CA LEU A 5 -71.74 34.42 19.69
C LEU A 5 -70.70 35.04 18.75
N PHE A 6 -69.60 34.35 18.42
CA PHE A 6 -68.85 34.63 17.19
C PHE A 6 -68.30 33.34 16.58
N LEU A 7 -68.55 33.23 15.28
CA LEU A 7 -68.29 32.12 14.36
C LEU A 7 -66.79 31.91 14.12
N LEU A 8 -66.34 30.65 14.03
CA LEU A 8 -65.06 30.29 13.39
C LEU A 8 -65.23 29.06 12.48
N PHE A 9 -64.70 29.22 11.27
CA PHE A 9 -64.64 28.30 10.12
C PHE A 9 -63.99 26.94 10.46
N PRO A 10 -64.40 25.82 9.83
CA PRO A 10 -63.65 24.57 9.89
C PRO A 10 -62.46 24.62 8.92
N MET A 11 -61.24 24.60 9.44
CA MET A 11 -60.03 24.35 8.65
C MET A 11 -59.94 22.85 8.31
N LEU A 12 -59.82 22.57 7.02
CA LEU A 12 -59.55 21.26 6.44
C LEU A 12 -58.19 20.73 6.91
N PHE A 13 -58.17 19.49 7.40
CA PHE A 13 -56.97 18.71 7.66
C PHE A 13 -56.28 18.35 6.34
N LEU A 14 -55.04 18.81 6.15
CA LEU A 14 -54.09 18.21 5.21
C LEU A 14 -53.18 17.25 5.99
N PRO A 15 -53.03 15.98 5.58
CA PRO A 15 -52.06 15.09 6.21
C PRO A 15 -50.65 15.47 5.75
N SER A 16 -49.83 15.94 6.70
CA SER A 16 -48.39 16.11 6.51
C SER A 16 -47.76 14.75 6.22
N TRP A 17 -47.09 14.63 5.07
CA TRP A 17 -46.17 13.53 4.77
C TRP A 17 -45.05 13.54 5.80
N GLY A 18 -45.15 12.64 6.79
CA GLY A 18 -44.04 12.29 7.67
C GLY A 18 -43.06 11.45 6.88
N SER A 19 -41.96 12.08 6.46
CA SER A 19 -40.79 11.40 5.93
C SER A 19 -40.29 10.36 6.93
N VAL A 20 -40.04 9.16 6.42
CA VAL A 20 -39.37 8.05 7.10
C VAL A 20 -38.03 8.54 7.67
N SER A 21 -37.99 8.77 8.99
CA SER A 21 -36.75 8.66 9.77
C SER A 21 -36.60 7.17 10.08
N GLY A 22 -35.89 6.38 9.27
CA GLY A 22 -34.45 6.55 9.07
C GLY A 22 -33.79 5.97 10.32
N GLU A 23 -33.35 4.73 10.21
CA GLU A 23 -32.65 3.87 11.20
C GLU A 23 -31.32 4.45 11.73
N ALA A 24 -31.21 5.77 11.77
CA ALA A 24 -30.04 6.52 12.19
C ALA A 24 -30.11 6.85 13.69
N VAL A 25 -30.31 5.86 14.55
CA VAL A 25 -30.12 6.04 16.00
C VAL A 25 -29.59 4.74 16.63
N LEU A 26 -28.30 4.78 16.98
CA LEU A 26 -27.60 3.99 18.01
C LEU A 26 -27.09 2.57 17.66
N GLN A 27 -25.90 2.52 17.05
CA GLN A 27 -24.86 1.68 17.63
C GLN A 27 -23.62 2.54 17.91
N LYS A 28 -23.25 2.59 19.20
CA LYS A 28 -22.04 3.22 19.73
C LYS A 28 -20.84 2.97 18.81
N GLU A 29 -20.14 4.05 18.48
CA GLU A 29 -18.79 4.11 17.93
C GLU A 29 -17.89 3.06 18.61
N LYS A 30 -17.84 1.87 18.02
CA LYS A 30 -16.87 0.85 18.39
C LYS A 30 -15.80 0.95 17.34
N SER A 31 -14.64 1.46 17.73
CA SER A 31 -13.45 1.40 16.91
C SER A 31 -13.24 -0.06 16.46
N LEU A 32 -13.29 -0.30 15.14
CA LEU A 32 -13.21 -1.65 14.57
C LEU A 32 -11.73 -2.06 14.43
N PHE A 33 -11.08 -2.21 15.59
CA PHE A 33 -9.83 -2.93 15.73
C PHE A 33 -10.09 -4.44 15.59
N ARG A 34 -9.23 -5.11 14.82
CA ARG A 34 -9.26 -6.52 14.50
C ARG A 34 -8.00 -7.30 14.91
N PRO A 35 -7.24 -6.91 15.96
CA PRO A 35 -6.01 -7.61 16.30
C PRO A 35 -6.34 -9.04 16.73
N GLY A 36 -5.64 -9.96 16.12
CA GLY A 36 -5.75 -11.39 16.31
C GLY A 36 -7.02 -12.05 15.78
N LYS A 37 -7.86 -11.32 15.04
CA LYS A 37 -9.07 -11.88 14.42
C LYS A 37 -8.81 -12.56 13.08
N ASP A 38 -7.83 -12.06 12.35
CA ASP A 38 -7.62 -12.43 10.94
C ASP A 38 -6.46 -13.43 10.79
N PHE A 39 -6.58 -14.29 9.79
CA PHE A 39 -5.74 -15.47 9.55
C PHE A 39 -5.12 -15.41 8.16
N ALA A 40 -3.91 -15.94 8.00
CA ALA A 40 -3.31 -16.10 6.69
C ALA A 40 -2.58 -17.43 6.54
N LEU A 41 -2.70 -17.99 5.34
CA LEU A 41 -2.18 -19.30 4.96
C LEU A 41 -1.43 -19.18 3.63
N PHE A 42 -0.12 -19.42 3.66
CA PHE A 42 0.75 -19.30 2.49
C PHE A 42 1.28 -20.66 2.05
N PHE A 43 1.23 -20.94 0.76
CA PHE A 43 1.88 -22.08 0.12
C PHE A 43 2.84 -21.57 -0.94
N ALA A 44 4.14 -21.79 -0.74
CA ALA A 44 5.17 -21.26 -1.62
C ALA A 44 6.14 -22.36 -2.06
N ASN A 45 6.15 -22.65 -3.36
CA ASN A 45 6.99 -23.69 -3.95
C ASN A 45 8.07 -23.06 -4.83
N LYS A 46 9.30 -23.14 -4.32
CA LYS A 46 10.53 -22.74 -4.97
C LYS A 46 11.26 -23.93 -5.59
N THR A 47 11.36 -25.04 -4.85
CA THR A 47 12.13 -26.22 -5.28
C THR A 47 11.21 -27.36 -5.73
N TYR A 48 11.54 -27.97 -6.87
CA TYR A 48 10.70 -29.00 -7.51
C TYR A 48 11.45 -30.32 -7.64
N THR A 49 10.84 -31.39 -7.13
CA THR A 49 11.35 -32.77 -7.26
C THR A 49 10.65 -33.55 -8.38
N GLY A 50 9.53 -33.03 -8.89
CA GLY A 50 8.87 -33.59 -10.05
C GLY A 50 9.57 -33.20 -11.36
N THR A 51 9.38 -34.00 -12.41
CA THR A 51 10.08 -33.82 -13.68
C THR A 51 9.50 -32.68 -14.53
N GLY A 52 10.36 -31.90 -15.17
CA GLY A 52 9.97 -30.91 -16.19
C GLY A 52 9.71 -29.48 -15.67
N TRP A 53 10.06 -29.17 -14.43
CA TRP A 53 9.99 -27.83 -13.84
C TRP A 53 11.37 -27.43 -13.32
N ASN A 54 11.78 -26.20 -13.60
CA ASN A 54 13.00 -25.63 -13.02
C ASN A 54 12.67 -25.01 -11.66
N ASP A 55 13.65 -24.95 -10.76
CA ASP A 55 13.49 -24.20 -9.52
C ASP A 55 13.28 -22.70 -9.80
N LEU A 56 12.49 -22.06 -8.94
CA LEU A 56 12.20 -20.62 -8.98
C LEU A 56 13.09 -19.87 -7.98
N LYS A 57 13.12 -18.53 -8.05
CA LYS A 57 13.91 -17.70 -7.13
C LYS A 57 13.04 -17.14 -6.00
N ASN A 58 11.87 -16.59 -6.33
CA ASN A 58 11.13 -15.68 -5.46
C ASN A 58 9.90 -16.24 -4.69
N PRO A 59 9.26 -17.39 -5.00
CA PRO A 59 7.99 -17.76 -4.36
C PRO A 59 7.96 -17.75 -2.84
N ILE A 60 8.99 -18.31 -2.20
CA ILE A 60 9.11 -18.32 -0.73
C ILE A 60 9.34 -16.90 -0.20
N ARG A 61 10.14 -16.10 -0.90
CA ARG A 61 10.44 -14.72 -0.52
C ARG A 61 9.20 -13.83 -0.59
N ASP A 62 8.39 -14.00 -1.62
CA ASP A 62 7.13 -13.28 -1.84
C ASP A 62 6.14 -13.58 -0.72
N ALA A 63 5.91 -14.86 -0.45
CA ALA A 63 5.06 -15.30 0.63
C ALA A 63 5.54 -14.78 2.00
N GLU A 64 6.86 -14.81 2.26
CA GLU A 64 7.42 -14.32 3.51
C GLU A 64 7.33 -12.82 3.70
N ALA A 65 7.51 -12.05 2.62
CA ALA A 65 7.37 -10.60 2.66
C ALA A 65 5.93 -10.19 2.99
N ILE A 66 4.94 -10.78 2.32
CA ILE A 66 3.52 -10.51 2.59
C ILE A 66 3.16 -10.99 4.00
N ALA A 67 3.57 -12.20 4.37
CA ALA A 67 3.34 -12.76 5.70
C ALA A 67 3.93 -11.87 6.81
N LYS A 68 5.12 -11.31 6.61
CA LYS A 68 5.74 -10.38 7.54
C LYS A 68 4.89 -9.12 7.69
N GLU A 69 4.45 -8.54 6.59
CA GLU A 69 3.61 -7.34 6.57
C GLU A 69 2.30 -7.55 7.34
N LEU A 70 1.62 -8.67 7.12
CA LEU A 70 0.38 -9.01 7.81
C LEU A 70 0.56 -9.21 9.32
N ARG A 71 1.66 -9.85 9.74
CA ARG A 71 1.99 -10.02 11.16
C ARG A 71 2.30 -8.69 11.83
N GLU A 72 3.10 -7.85 11.17
CA GLU A 72 3.65 -6.65 11.79
C GLU A 72 2.65 -5.50 11.79
N MET A 73 1.83 -5.32 10.75
CA MET A 73 1.02 -4.12 10.58
C MET A 73 -0.49 -4.33 10.67
N TYR A 74 -0.96 -5.54 10.34
CA TYR A 74 -2.41 -5.84 10.18
C TYR A 74 -3.00 -6.71 11.29
N GLY A 75 -2.21 -7.04 12.30
CA GLY A 75 -2.70 -7.76 13.49
C GLY A 75 -3.17 -9.19 13.22
N PHE A 76 -2.78 -9.83 12.11
CA PHE A 76 -3.13 -11.23 11.85
C PHE A 76 -2.50 -12.14 12.93
N SER A 77 -3.31 -12.88 13.70
CA SER A 77 -2.80 -13.70 14.82
C SER A 77 -2.08 -14.95 14.37
N THR A 78 -2.52 -15.53 13.26
CA THR A 78 -1.99 -16.79 12.73
C THR A 78 -1.64 -16.61 11.28
N VAL A 79 -0.34 -16.62 11.01
CA VAL A 79 0.22 -16.49 9.67
C VAL A 79 1.16 -17.67 9.45
N GLU A 80 0.65 -18.70 8.77
CA GLU A 80 1.36 -19.95 8.51
C GLU A 80 1.97 -19.93 7.10
N VAL A 81 3.28 -20.20 6.97
CA VAL A 81 3.98 -20.26 5.68
C VAL A 81 4.53 -21.65 5.44
N TYR A 82 3.96 -22.35 4.45
CA TYR A 82 4.35 -23.69 4.05
C TYR A 82 5.22 -23.65 2.80
N ARG A 83 6.48 -24.04 2.98
CA ARG A 83 7.49 -24.04 1.92
C ARG A 83 7.57 -25.41 1.24
N ASP A 84 7.66 -25.40 -0.08
CA ASP A 84 7.94 -26.55 -0.95
C ASP A 84 7.14 -27.80 -0.57
N LYS A 85 5.80 -27.71 -0.63
CA LYS A 85 4.89 -28.80 -0.25
C LYS A 85 4.47 -29.66 -1.44
N ALA A 86 4.43 -30.97 -1.22
CA ALA A 86 3.87 -31.93 -2.16
C ALA A 86 2.34 -31.84 -2.17
N LYS A 87 1.69 -32.34 -3.24
CA LYS A 87 0.24 -32.28 -3.44
C LYS A 87 -0.55 -32.74 -2.20
N ALA A 88 -0.28 -33.96 -1.74
CA ALA A 88 -0.98 -34.56 -0.60
C ALA A 88 -0.70 -33.84 0.74
N GLU A 89 0.40 -33.10 0.86
CA GLU A 89 0.64 -32.26 2.03
C GLU A 89 -0.21 -31.00 2.00
N ILE A 90 -0.31 -30.34 0.84
CA ILE A 90 -1.16 -29.15 0.64
C ILE A 90 -2.62 -29.51 0.93
N GLU A 91 -3.12 -30.59 0.34
CA GLU A 91 -4.51 -31.06 0.51
C GLU A 91 -4.81 -31.35 1.99
N ARG A 92 -3.93 -32.08 2.69
CA ARG A 92 -4.10 -32.38 4.12
C ARG A 92 -4.10 -31.12 4.99
N ILE A 93 -3.28 -30.13 4.67
CA ILE A 93 -3.27 -28.85 5.39
C ILE A 93 -4.61 -28.15 5.17
N LEU A 94 -5.09 -28.04 3.93
CA LEU A 94 -6.39 -27.43 3.64
C LEU A 94 -7.55 -28.15 4.33
N GLU A 95 -7.55 -29.48 4.37
CA GLU A 95 -8.54 -30.28 5.11
C GLU A 95 -8.51 -29.99 6.63
N GLN A 96 -7.32 -29.80 7.22
CA GLN A 96 -7.21 -29.40 8.62
C GLN A 96 -7.82 -28.01 8.85
N TRP A 97 -7.58 -27.08 7.92
CA TRP A 97 -8.14 -25.73 7.98
C TRP A 97 -9.67 -25.71 7.81
N GLN A 98 -10.25 -26.61 7.00
CA GLN A 98 -11.70 -26.79 6.91
C GLN A 98 -12.36 -27.25 8.22
N ARG A 99 -11.58 -27.82 9.16
CA ARG A 99 -12.05 -28.27 10.48
C ARG A 99 -11.79 -27.24 11.59
N LYS A 100 -11.09 -26.14 11.31
CA LYS A 100 -10.82 -25.07 12.28
C LYS A 100 -12.11 -24.29 12.59
N ARG A 101 -12.15 -23.65 13.77
CA ARG A 101 -13.20 -22.71 14.15
C ARG A 101 -12.70 -21.28 13.93
N PHE A 102 -13.58 -20.43 13.45
CA PHE A 102 -13.30 -19.04 13.12
C PHE A 102 -14.27 -18.13 13.87
N PRO A 103 -13.81 -16.96 14.38
CA PRO A 103 -14.69 -15.91 14.87
C PRO A 103 -15.70 -15.45 13.80
N GLY A 104 -16.86 -14.94 14.23
CA GLY A 104 -17.99 -14.62 13.34
C GLY A 104 -17.73 -13.53 12.29
N ASP A 105 -16.69 -12.71 12.47
CA ASP A 105 -16.28 -11.67 11.53
C ASP A 105 -14.85 -11.86 11.01
N SER A 106 -14.18 -12.99 11.26
CA SER A 106 -12.78 -13.17 10.89
C SER A 106 -12.57 -13.30 9.39
N GLN A 107 -11.36 -12.96 8.95
CA GLN A 107 -10.93 -13.07 7.58
C GLN A 107 -9.82 -14.10 7.41
N LEU A 108 -9.77 -14.77 6.26
CA LEU A 108 -8.71 -15.71 5.88
C LEU A 108 -8.11 -15.32 4.52
N PHE A 109 -6.85 -14.90 4.53
CA PHE A 109 -6.07 -14.69 3.31
C PHE A 109 -5.29 -15.96 2.96
N VAL A 110 -5.58 -16.56 1.81
CA VAL A 110 -4.87 -17.75 1.30
C VAL A 110 -4.04 -17.35 0.10
N PHE A 111 -2.72 -17.56 0.16
CA PHE A 111 -1.80 -17.17 -0.90
C PHE A 111 -0.99 -18.36 -1.42
N PHE A 112 -1.03 -18.58 -2.73
CA PHE A 112 -0.22 -19.58 -3.42
C PHE A 112 0.82 -18.88 -4.30
N SER A 113 2.08 -19.30 -4.25
CA SER A 113 3.12 -18.83 -5.18
C SER A 113 4.00 -19.98 -5.67
N GLY A 114 4.25 -20.02 -6.97
CA GLY A 114 5.04 -21.07 -7.62
C GLY A 114 4.70 -21.25 -9.09
N HIS A 115 5.06 -22.41 -9.65
CA HIS A 115 4.72 -22.74 -11.03
C HIS A 115 3.21 -22.97 -11.18
N GLY A 116 2.71 -22.57 -12.34
CA GLY A 116 1.37 -22.90 -12.81
C GLY A 116 1.41 -23.37 -14.26
N THR A 117 0.38 -24.09 -14.68
CA THR A 117 0.25 -24.58 -16.05
C THR A 117 -1.21 -24.65 -16.49
N PHE A 118 -1.42 -24.77 -17.78
CA PHE A 118 -2.74 -24.76 -18.40
C PHE A 118 -2.90 -25.94 -19.33
N ARG A 119 -4.11 -26.50 -19.36
CA ARG A 119 -4.49 -27.55 -20.29
C ARG A 119 -5.40 -26.98 -21.36
N ASP A 120 -4.85 -26.71 -22.55
CA ASP A 120 -5.55 -26.02 -23.64
C ASP A 120 -6.88 -26.66 -24.04
N PHE A 121 -6.94 -28.00 -24.08
CA PHE A 121 -8.15 -28.72 -24.49
C PHE A 121 -9.31 -28.63 -23.50
N SER A 122 -9.03 -28.60 -22.18
CA SER A 122 -10.08 -28.52 -21.15
C SER A 122 -10.26 -27.12 -20.59
N GLY A 123 -9.39 -26.18 -20.93
CA GLY A 123 -9.45 -24.80 -20.44
C GLY A 123 -9.08 -24.64 -18.96
N GLN A 124 -8.45 -25.66 -18.36
CA GLN A 124 -8.20 -25.71 -16.91
C GLN A 124 -6.79 -25.25 -16.55
N GLY A 125 -6.70 -24.39 -15.54
CA GLY A 125 -5.46 -23.96 -14.91
C GLY A 125 -5.11 -24.83 -13.72
N TYR A 126 -3.81 -25.01 -13.49
CA TYR A 126 -3.27 -25.86 -12.44
C TYR A 126 -2.13 -25.16 -11.70
N PHE A 127 -2.10 -25.29 -10.38
CA PHE A 127 -0.93 -25.01 -9.56
C PHE A 127 -0.03 -26.26 -9.52
N VAL A 128 1.29 -26.06 -9.52
CA VAL A 128 2.29 -27.13 -9.50
C VAL A 128 2.82 -27.34 -8.08
N PRO A 129 2.50 -28.47 -7.42
CA PRO A 129 3.11 -28.83 -6.13
C PRO A 129 4.59 -29.21 -6.30
N ARG A 130 5.36 -29.28 -5.20
CA ARG A 130 6.79 -29.68 -5.24
C ARG A 130 7.05 -30.94 -6.08
N ASN A 131 6.18 -31.94 -5.96
CA ASN A 131 6.31 -33.23 -6.64
C ASN A 131 5.53 -33.31 -7.97
N GLY A 132 4.95 -32.21 -8.44
CA GLY A 132 4.19 -32.14 -9.69
C GLY A 132 5.06 -32.39 -10.92
N ARG A 133 4.56 -33.15 -11.89
CA ARG A 133 5.29 -33.54 -13.10
C ARG A 133 4.62 -32.94 -14.32
N LYS A 134 5.42 -32.32 -15.21
CA LYS A 134 4.92 -31.69 -16.43
C LYS A 134 4.24 -32.74 -17.32
N GLY A 135 3.01 -32.45 -17.78
CA GLY A 135 2.19 -33.36 -18.58
C GLY A 135 1.41 -34.43 -17.78
N ASN A 136 1.68 -34.58 -16.48
CA ASN A 136 0.89 -35.46 -15.60
C ASN A 136 -0.01 -34.61 -14.68
N TYR A 137 -1.19 -34.26 -15.17
CA TYR A 137 -2.13 -33.39 -14.47
C TYR A 137 -2.65 -33.98 -13.14
N ASP A 138 -2.65 -35.30 -12.95
CA ASP A 138 -3.03 -35.94 -11.69
C ASP A 138 -2.07 -35.60 -10.55
N SER A 139 -0.82 -35.28 -10.88
CA SER A 139 0.19 -34.81 -9.93
C SER A 139 0.10 -33.32 -9.61
N LEU A 140 -0.80 -32.57 -10.27
CA LEU A 140 -1.01 -31.13 -10.10
C LEU A 140 -2.31 -30.84 -9.35
N ILE A 141 -2.53 -29.59 -8.93
CA ILE A 141 -3.77 -29.16 -8.28
C ILE A 141 -4.52 -28.25 -9.23
N GLU A 142 -5.71 -28.66 -9.68
CA GLU A 142 -6.58 -27.83 -10.50
C GLU A 142 -7.08 -26.63 -9.70
N LEU A 143 -7.01 -25.43 -10.30
CA LEU A 143 -7.35 -24.19 -9.60
C LEU A 143 -8.84 -24.07 -9.26
N ALA A 144 -9.74 -24.60 -10.10
CA ALA A 144 -11.17 -24.66 -9.78
C ALA A 144 -11.42 -25.56 -8.56
N THR A 145 -10.79 -26.74 -8.50
CA THR A 145 -10.83 -27.63 -7.34
C THR A 145 -10.25 -26.96 -6.10
N LEU A 146 -9.13 -26.25 -6.24
CA LEU A 146 -8.54 -25.47 -5.15
C LEU A 146 -9.49 -24.39 -4.63
N GLY A 147 -10.13 -23.63 -5.53
CA GLY A 147 -11.15 -22.63 -5.18
C GLY A 147 -12.33 -23.24 -4.42
N ASN A 148 -12.79 -24.43 -4.82
CA ASN A 148 -13.84 -25.17 -4.11
C ASN A 148 -13.40 -25.64 -2.71
N ILE A 149 -12.17 -26.14 -2.57
CA ILE A 149 -11.65 -26.55 -1.26
C ILE A 149 -11.55 -25.33 -0.32
N VAL A 150 -10.97 -24.23 -0.82
CA VAL A 150 -10.74 -23.01 -0.05
C VAL A 150 -12.07 -22.34 0.33
N SER A 151 -13.04 -22.27 -0.58
CA SER A 151 -14.35 -21.66 -0.31
C SER A 151 -15.17 -22.40 0.76
N ASN A 152 -14.91 -23.70 0.96
CA ASN A 152 -15.54 -24.51 1.99
C ASN A 152 -14.87 -24.41 3.37
N ILE A 153 -13.78 -23.66 3.53
CA ILE A 153 -13.24 -23.35 4.86
C ILE A 153 -14.28 -22.48 5.61
N PRO A 154 -14.62 -22.80 6.87
CA PRO A 154 -15.69 -22.13 7.61
C PRO A 154 -15.26 -20.77 8.19
N CYS A 155 -14.45 -20.02 7.45
CA CYS A 155 -14.12 -18.62 7.75
C CYS A 155 -15.15 -17.69 7.06
N PRO A 156 -15.71 -16.67 7.74
CA PRO A 156 -16.71 -15.78 7.15
C PRO A 156 -16.24 -15.08 5.86
N HIS A 157 -15.00 -14.60 5.84
CA HIS A 157 -14.44 -13.88 4.69
C HIS A 157 -13.16 -14.57 4.21
N ILE A 158 -13.07 -14.85 2.92
CA ILE A 158 -11.90 -15.50 2.33
C ILE A 158 -11.45 -14.74 1.10
N LEU A 159 -10.15 -14.51 1.00
CA LEU A 159 -9.47 -14.03 -0.20
C LEU A 159 -8.41 -15.04 -0.62
N LEU A 160 -8.57 -15.64 -1.80
CA LEU A 160 -7.62 -16.55 -2.43
C LEU A 160 -6.77 -15.81 -3.47
N ALA A 161 -5.47 -15.66 -3.23
CA ALA A 161 -4.54 -15.07 -4.17
C ALA A 161 -3.59 -16.15 -4.75
N VAL A 162 -3.51 -16.26 -6.07
CA VAL A 162 -2.70 -17.26 -6.77
C VAL A 162 -1.68 -16.59 -7.68
N ASP A 163 -0.44 -16.58 -7.21
CA ASP A 163 0.73 -16.12 -7.95
C ASP A 163 1.42 -17.27 -8.70
N ALA A 164 0.77 -17.72 -9.77
CA ALA A 164 1.28 -18.77 -10.65
C ALA A 164 0.81 -18.50 -12.08
N CYS A 165 1.64 -18.86 -13.07
CA CYS A 165 1.28 -18.71 -14.48
C CYS A 165 -0.07 -19.40 -14.77
N TYR A 166 -0.91 -18.82 -15.62
CA TYR A 166 -2.19 -19.39 -16.08
C TYR A 166 -3.26 -19.58 -15.00
N SER A 167 -3.35 -18.63 -14.08
CA SER A 167 -4.22 -18.76 -12.91
C SER A 167 -5.67 -18.29 -13.11
N GLY A 168 -5.97 -17.63 -14.23
CA GLY A 168 -7.30 -17.12 -14.60
C GLY A 168 -8.38 -18.15 -15.02
N ALA A 169 -8.23 -19.43 -14.66
CA ALA A 169 -9.18 -20.50 -15.03
C ALA A 169 -10.25 -20.79 -13.96
N ILE A 170 -10.26 -20.02 -12.87
CA ILE A 170 -11.28 -20.12 -11.82
C ILE A 170 -12.54 -19.42 -12.33
N ASP A 171 -13.63 -20.19 -12.40
CA ASP A 171 -14.98 -19.91 -12.92
C ASP A 171 -15.27 -18.59 -13.66
N ARG A 172 -15.81 -18.72 -14.88
CA ARG A 172 -16.20 -17.59 -15.75
C ARG A 172 -17.66 -17.22 -15.51
N GLU A 173 -17.94 -16.46 -14.45
CA GLU A 173 -19.20 -15.71 -14.34
C GLU A 173 -18.97 -14.26 -13.88
N ILE A 174 -19.44 -13.36 -14.74
CA ILE A 174 -19.73 -11.92 -14.58
C ILE A 174 -18.70 -11.11 -13.78
N VAL A 175 -17.77 -10.50 -14.51
CA VAL A 175 -16.92 -9.39 -14.04
C VAL A 175 -17.79 -8.13 -13.87
N SER A 176 -18.12 -7.77 -12.64
CA SER A 176 -18.64 -6.44 -12.32
C SER A 176 -17.49 -5.51 -11.97
N LYS A 177 -17.27 -4.45 -12.77
CA LYS A 177 -16.33 -3.39 -12.42
C LYS A 177 -16.78 -2.70 -11.13
N GLY A 178 -16.05 -2.89 -10.04
CA GLY A 178 -16.20 -2.11 -8.83
C GLY A 178 -15.71 -0.67 -9.06
N PRO A 179 -16.31 0.34 -8.40
CA PRO A 179 -15.82 1.72 -8.51
C PRO A 179 -14.45 1.87 -7.87
N THR A 180 -13.53 2.52 -8.59
CA THR A 180 -12.28 3.06 -8.03
C THR A 180 -12.62 4.20 -7.08
N MET A 181 -12.62 3.94 -5.77
CA MET A 181 -12.77 4.99 -4.78
C MET A 181 -11.41 5.65 -4.51
N SER A 182 -11.18 6.84 -5.04
CA SER A 182 -10.18 7.76 -4.46
C SER A 182 -10.68 8.17 -3.08
N ARG A 183 -9.98 7.76 -2.02
CA ARG A 183 -10.37 8.04 -0.63
C ARG A 183 -9.60 9.25 -0.07
N PRO A 184 -10.26 10.20 0.61
CA PRO A 184 -9.59 11.38 1.17
C PRO A 184 -8.55 11.03 2.25
N TYR A 185 -7.46 11.81 2.31
CA TYR A 185 -6.36 11.65 3.27
C TYR A 185 -6.78 11.86 4.75
N ASP A 186 -7.89 12.55 5.01
CA ASP A 186 -8.42 12.80 6.36
C ASP A 186 -9.78 12.11 6.57
N THR A 187 -9.89 10.83 6.18
CA THR A 187 -11.14 10.07 6.35
C THR A 187 -11.47 9.94 7.84
N PRO A 188 -12.62 10.45 8.32
CA PRO A 188 -12.99 10.36 9.73
C PRO A 188 -13.08 8.90 10.22
N GLU A 189 -12.75 8.64 11.49
CA GLU A 189 -12.78 7.28 12.07
C GLU A 189 -14.14 6.59 11.90
N THR A 190 -15.23 7.36 11.97
CA THR A 190 -16.60 6.88 11.71
C THR A 190 -16.76 6.36 10.29
N GLU A 191 -16.19 7.04 9.29
CA GLU A 191 -16.25 6.62 7.90
C GLU A 191 -15.38 5.38 7.65
N ARG A 192 -14.16 5.34 8.21
CA ARG A 192 -13.31 4.14 8.23
C ARG A 192 -14.06 2.92 8.79
N ASN A 193 -14.69 3.06 9.96
CA ASN A 193 -15.43 1.96 10.59
C ASN A 193 -16.65 1.54 9.75
N ASN A 194 -17.33 2.50 9.11
CA ASN A 194 -18.41 2.20 8.18
C ASN A 194 -17.93 1.41 6.95
N ILE A 195 -16.74 1.71 6.41
CA ILE A 195 -16.14 0.93 5.33
C ILE A 195 -15.91 -0.51 5.80
N ILE A 196 -15.24 -0.71 6.95
CA ILE A 196 -14.99 -2.04 7.51
C ILE A 196 -16.31 -2.80 7.71
N TYR A 197 -17.32 -2.17 8.33
CA TYR A 197 -18.62 -2.79 8.55
C TYR A 197 -19.29 -3.24 7.25
N ARG A 198 -19.27 -2.40 6.20
CA ARG A 198 -19.85 -2.75 4.89
C ARG A 198 -19.12 -3.94 4.26
N GLN A 199 -17.80 -3.97 4.34
CA GLN A 199 -16.98 -5.07 3.78
C GLN A 199 -17.27 -6.39 4.51
N LEU A 200 -17.51 -6.36 5.82
CA LEU A 200 -17.68 -7.56 6.64
C LEU A 200 -19.14 -7.94 6.93
N ARG A 201 -20.10 -7.27 6.29
CA ARG A 201 -21.52 -7.48 6.55
C ARG A 201 -22.00 -8.86 6.11
N ASN A 202 -21.61 -9.27 4.90
CA ASN A 202 -22.02 -10.54 4.30
C ASN A 202 -20.81 -11.44 4.09
N ARG A 203 -21.04 -12.76 3.98
CA ARG A 203 -19.99 -13.72 3.68
C ARG A 203 -19.28 -13.38 2.37
N SER A 204 -17.96 -13.54 2.33
CA SER A 204 -17.17 -13.31 1.10
C SER A 204 -16.24 -14.47 0.75
N ARG A 205 -16.10 -14.74 -0.53
CA ARG A 205 -15.26 -15.75 -1.16
C ARG A 205 -14.66 -15.15 -2.43
N LEU A 206 -13.60 -14.36 -2.26
CA LEU A 206 -12.97 -13.60 -3.33
C LEU A 206 -11.72 -14.32 -3.83
N PHE A 207 -11.33 -14.10 -5.09
CA PHE A 207 -10.05 -14.56 -5.60
C PHE A 207 -9.32 -13.52 -6.46
N LEU A 208 -7.99 -13.64 -6.54
CA LEU A 208 -7.08 -12.84 -7.35
C LEU A 208 -6.01 -13.76 -7.95
N THR A 209 -5.60 -13.53 -9.18
CA THR A 209 -4.61 -14.39 -9.84
C THR A 209 -3.64 -13.59 -10.71
N SER A 210 -2.35 -13.93 -10.73
CA SER A 210 -1.29 -13.09 -11.31
C SER A 210 -1.28 -12.94 -12.83
N GLY A 211 -2.20 -13.58 -13.56
CA GLY A 211 -2.38 -13.35 -15.00
C GLY A 211 -3.19 -14.42 -15.74
N GLY A 212 -3.55 -14.09 -16.99
CA GLY A 212 -4.22 -14.97 -17.95
C GLY A 212 -3.30 -16.01 -18.61
N LYS A 213 -3.45 -16.27 -19.91
CA LYS A 213 -2.70 -17.31 -20.66
C LYS A 213 -1.20 -17.00 -20.90
N GLU A 214 -0.63 -16.03 -20.21
CA GLU A 214 0.75 -15.60 -20.44
C GLU A 214 1.65 -16.00 -19.28
N ARG A 215 2.91 -16.27 -19.60
CA ARG A 215 3.90 -16.69 -18.60
C ARG A 215 4.29 -15.48 -17.76
N THR A 216 4.07 -15.56 -16.45
CA THR A 216 4.46 -14.50 -15.52
C THR A 216 5.97 -14.51 -15.29
N PHE A 217 6.56 -13.31 -15.21
CA PHE A 217 7.97 -13.13 -14.86
C PHE A 217 8.14 -13.31 -13.34
N ASP A 218 9.08 -14.16 -12.90
CA ASP A 218 9.36 -14.41 -11.47
C ASP A 218 9.89 -13.16 -10.76
N GLY A 219 10.35 -12.14 -11.50
CA GLY A 219 10.82 -10.88 -10.93
C GLY A 219 12.30 -10.89 -10.52
N ILE A 220 12.87 -9.69 -10.32
CA ILE A 220 14.25 -9.54 -9.82
C ILE A 220 14.30 -9.72 -8.29
N ASN A 221 13.36 -9.09 -7.60
CA ASN A 221 13.27 -9.02 -6.14
C ASN A 221 12.03 -9.75 -5.58
N HIS A 222 10.87 -9.48 -6.19
CA HIS A 222 9.57 -10.08 -5.96
C HIS A 222 8.86 -10.26 -7.31
N SER A 223 7.90 -11.19 -7.41
CA SER A 223 7.02 -11.22 -8.58
C SER A 223 6.23 -9.90 -8.71
N PRO A 224 5.85 -9.47 -9.92
CA PRO A 224 5.04 -8.26 -10.09
C PRO A 224 3.70 -8.29 -9.32
N PHE A 225 3.11 -9.48 -9.19
CA PHE A 225 1.86 -9.67 -8.45
C PHE A 225 2.05 -9.56 -6.95
N ALA A 226 3.08 -10.20 -6.40
CA ALA A 226 3.41 -10.08 -4.98
C ALA A 226 3.80 -8.64 -4.62
N GLU A 227 4.54 -7.95 -5.49
CA GLU A 227 4.90 -6.54 -5.29
C GLU A 227 3.67 -5.63 -5.30
N ALA A 228 2.68 -5.90 -6.17
CA ALA A 228 1.44 -5.14 -6.19
C ALA A 228 0.60 -5.32 -4.90
N ILE A 229 0.54 -6.55 -4.36
CA ILE A 229 -0.10 -6.80 -3.05
C ILE A 229 0.66 -6.06 -1.95
N LEU A 230 1.98 -6.19 -1.89
CA LEU A 230 2.82 -5.50 -0.91
C LEU A 230 2.66 -3.98 -1.00
N SER A 231 2.63 -3.43 -2.20
CA SER A 231 2.42 -2.00 -2.44
C SER A 231 1.04 -1.55 -1.97
N SER A 232 0.00 -2.36 -2.18
CA SER A 232 -1.36 -2.09 -1.70
C SER A 232 -1.40 -2.04 -0.17
N LEU A 233 -0.80 -3.04 0.48
CA LEU A 233 -0.69 -3.11 1.93
C LEU A 233 0.13 -1.95 2.49
N ARG A 234 1.22 -1.55 1.84
CA ARG A 234 2.07 -0.46 2.33
C ARG A 234 1.44 0.91 2.13
N TYR A 235 0.73 1.09 1.02
CA TYR A 235 0.00 2.33 0.77
C TYR A 235 -1.09 2.59 1.82
N ALA A 236 -1.70 1.53 2.36
CA ALA A 236 -2.70 1.67 3.41
C ALA A 236 -2.15 2.40 4.66
N TYR A 237 -0.84 2.35 4.93
CA TYR A 237 -0.25 3.11 6.05
C TYR A 237 -0.39 4.61 5.88
N THR A 238 -0.47 5.07 4.64
CA THR A 238 -0.58 6.48 4.29
C THR A 238 -1.95 6.88 3.77
N SER A 239 -2.82 5.92 3.47
CA SER A 239 -4.24 6.22 3.24
C SER A 239 -4.86 6.76 4.52
N GLY A 240 -5.69 7.81 4.40
CA GLY A 240 -6.34 8.44 5.55
C GLY A 240 -7.22 7.51 6.39
N ASP A 241 -7.67 6.41 5.81
CA ASP A 241 -8.51 5.41 6.48
C ASP A 241 -7.70 4.23 7.06
N GLY A 242 -6.43 4.05 6.68
CA GLY A 242 -5.64 2.90 7.14
C GLY A 242 -6.14 1.56 6.58
N LEU A 243 -6.76 1.54 5.40
CA LEU A 243 -7.41 0.36 4.84
C LEU A 243 -6.81 -0.05 3.49
N ALA A 244 -6.61 -1.34 3.29
CA ALA A 244 -6.47 -1.93 1.96
C ALA A 244 -7.64 -2.89 1.71
N THR A 245 -8.62 -2.47 0.92
CA THR A 245 -9.77 -3.29 0.53
C THR A 245 -9.48 -4.12 -0.71
N TYR A 246 -10.31 -5.12 -0.96
CA TYR A 246 -10.25 -5.89 -2.20
C TYR A 246 -10.26 -5.00 -3.46
N ALA A 247 -11.09 -3.96 -3.50
CA ALA A 247 -11.14 -3.00 -4.61
C ALA A 247 -9.84 -2.21 -4.77
N ASP A 248 -9.15 -1.88 -3.67
CA ASP A 248 -7.85 -1.19 -3.71
C ASP A 248 -6.76 -2.11 -4.29
N LEU A 249 -6.83 -3.41 -3.97
CA LEU A 249 -5.98 -4.43 -4.58
C LEU A 249 -6.28 -4.59 -6.08
N GLU A 250 -7.56 -4.70 -6.47
CA GLU A 250 -7.97 -4.80 -7.88
C GLU A 250 -7.45 -3.62 -8.71
N ALA A 251 -7.69 -2.39 -8.26
CA ALA A 251 -7.28 -1.18 -8.95
C ALA A 251 -5.76 -1.08 -9.15
N ARG A 252 -4.98 -1.61 -8.20
CA ARG A 252 -3.51 -1.67 -8.32
C ARG A 252 -3.05 -2.79 -9.22
N LEU A 253 -3.72 -3.93 -9.15
CA LEU A 253 -3.42 -5.11 -9.95
C LEU A 253 -3.74 -4.90 -11.44
N GLU A 254 -4.75 -4.11 -11.80
CA GLU A 254 -5.07 -3.75 -13.20
C GLU A 254 -3.90 -3.07 -13.93
N ARG A 255 -2.93 -2.49 -13.20
CA ARG A 255 -1.75 -1.82 -13.75
C ARG A 255 -0.55 -2.77 -13.94
N VAL A 256 -0.69 -4.03 -13.53
CA VAL A 256 0.37 -5.04 -13.64
C VAL A 256 0.21 -5.81 -14.94
N SER A 257 1.34 -6.12 -15.59
CA SER A 257 1.38 -6.97 -16.78
C SER A 257 2.04 -8.32 -16.45
N PRO A 258 1.43 -9.47 -16.78
CA PRO A 258 0.11 -9.62 -17.43
C PRO A 258 -1.04 -9.24 -16.49
N THR A 259 -2.18 -8.80 -17.06
CA THR A 259 -3.33 -8.34 -16.27
C THR A 259 -3.89 -9.47 -15.40
N PRO A 260 -3.95 -9.29 -14.07
CA PRO A 260 -4.52 -10.23 -13.12
C PRO A 260 -6.01 -10.52 -13.36
N HIS A 261 -6.44 -11.74 -13.07
CA HIS A 261 -7.86 -12.10 -13.02
C HIS A 261 -8.38 -12.06 -11.59
N HIS A 262 -9.65 -11.71 -11.43
CA HIS A 262 -10.30 -11.56 -10.13
C HIS A 262 -11.78 -11.94 -10.25
N GLY A 263 -12.42 -12.23 -9.11
CA GLY A 263 -13.82 -12.59 -9.07
C GLY A 263 -14.23 -13.23 -7.75
N ARG A 264 -15.38 -13.90 -7.78
CA ARG A 264 -15.99 -14.58 -6.63
C ARG A 264 -15.97 -16.10 -6.82
N LEU A 265 -15.82 -16.84 -5.74
CA LEU A 265 -15.92 -18.30 -5.68
C LEU A 265 -17.33 -18.70 -5.22
N ALA A 266 -17.63 -20.00 -5.27
CA ALA A 266 -18.88 -20.55 -4.75
C ALA A 266 -19.13 -20.18 -3.27
N ASN A 267 -20.41 -20.01 -2.92
CA ASN A 267 -20.90 -19.63 -1.59
C ASN A 267 -20.49 -18.22 -1.12
N ASP A 268 -20.25 -17.31 -2.05
CA ASP A 268 -20.15 -15.87 -1.79
C ASP A 268 -21.54 -15.26 -1.58
N GLU A 269 -21.65 -14.23 -0.72
CA GLU A 269 -22.90 -13.50 -0.43
C GLU A 269 -22.72 -11.98 -0.63
N ASP A 270 -21.91 -11.59 -1.61
CA ASP A 270 -21.54 -10.21 -1.93
C ASP A 270 -20.84 -9.45 -0.79
N GLY A 271 -20.18 -10.18 0.11
CA GLY A 271 -19.28 -9.60 1.08
C GLY A 271 -17.99 -9.07 0.45
N GLY A 272 -17.17 -8.46 1.30
CA GLY A 272 -15.86 -7.91 0.95
C GLY A 272 -14.70 -8.55 1.72
N PHE A 273 -13.51 -8.01 1.49
CA PHE A 273 -12.30 -8.34 2.24
C PHE A 273 -11.51 -7.05 2.47
N VAL A 274 -11.04 -6.82 3.69
CA VAL A 274 -10.35 -5.60 4.06
C VAL A 274 -9.19 -5.88 5.00
N PHE A 275 -7.99 -5.51 4.57
CA PHE A 275 -6.83 -5.42 5.44
C PHE A 275 -6.93 -4.13 6.24
N VAL A 276 -7.09 -4.26 7.55
CA VAL A 276 -7.21 -3.13 8.48
C VAL A 276 -5.88 -2.95 9.18
N VAL A 277 -5.25 -1.78 9.03
CA VAL A 277 -4.01 -1.48 9.74
C VAL A 277 -4.31 -1.40 11.24
N GLU A 278 -3.77 -2.35 12.01
CA GLU A 278 -4.04 -2.54 13.45
C GLU A 278 -2.98 -1.90 14.34
N ARG A 279 -1.74 -1.78 13.83
CA ARG A 279 -0.80 -0.80 14.37
C ARG A 279 -1.25 0.56 13.87
N ARG A 280 -2.04 1.25 14.69
CA ARG A 280 -2.54 2.60 14.40
C ARG A 280 -1.45 3.46 13.73
N PRO A 281 -1.83 4.44 12.93
CA PRO A 281 -0.97 5.59 12.65
C PRO A 281 -0.38 6.24 13.91
N SER A 282 -0.91 6.01 15.12
CA SER A 282 -0.22 6.39 16.37
C SER A 282 1.07 5.60 16.66
N ASP A 283 1.30 4.48 15.96
CA ASP A 283 2.54 3.70 15.91
C ASP A 283 3.36 4.00 14.64
N LEU A 284 2.79 4.66 13.62
CA LEU A 284 3.57 5.51 12.71
C LEU A 284 4.02 6.68 13.56
N LYS A 285 5.16 6.53 14.23
CA LYS A 285 5.69 7.59 15.09
C LYS A 285 5.55 8.91 14.33
N TYR A 286 4.66 9.79 14.77
CA TYR A 286 4.72 11.16 14.29
C TYR A 286 5.87 11.79 15.03
N ILE A 287 6.54 12.72 14.37
CA ILE A 287 7.40 13.65 15.06
C ILE A 287 6.75 15.02 15.01
N THR A 288 6.73 15.69 16.15
CA THR A 288 6.34 17.09 16.26
C THR A 288 7.60 17.92 16.41
N ASP A 289 7.75 18.96 15.61
CA ASP A 289 8.85 19.91 15.75
C ASP A 289 8.56 20.98 16.83
N GLY A 290 9.49 21.94 16.98
CA GLY A 290 9.34 23.02 17.96
C GLY A 290 8.20 24.00 17.68
N ASP A 291 7.69 24.03 16.44
CA ASP A 291 6.61 24.93 16.01
C ASP A 291 5.23 24.24 16.08
N GLY A 292 5.20 22.96 16.48
CA GLY A 292 3.98 22.17 16.58
C GLY A 292 3.56 21.48 15.27
N ASN A 293 4.37 21.56 14.21
CA ASN A 293 4.08 20.83 12.98
C ASN A 293 4.30 19.33 13.22
N THR A 294 3.37 18.50 12.76
CA THR A 294 3.43 17.04 12.89
C THR A 294 3.75 16.38 11.56
N TYR A 295 4.75 15.51 11.56
CA TYR A 295 5.20 14.79 10.37
C TYR A 295 5.03 13.29 10.57
N PRO A 296 4.37 12.57 9.64
CA PRO A 296 4.37 11.11 9.67
C PRO A 296 5.81 10.60 9.45
N ILE A 297 6.19 9.52 10.14
CA ILE A 297 7.45 8.81 9.85
C ILE A 297 7.15 7.61 8.97
N VAL A 298 7.77 7.56 7.80
CA VAL A 298 7.64 6.48 6.82
C VAL A 298 8.92 5.66 6.77
N HIS A 299 8.81 4.35 6.52
CA HIS A 299 9.96 3.45 6.48
C HIS A 299 10.26 3.06 5.04
N LEU A 300 11.36 3.57 4.49
CA LEU A 300 11.75 3.37 3.09
C LEU A 300 13.23 3.01 3.02
N ALA A 301 13.57 2.02 2.19
CA ALA A 301 14.94 1.50 2.04
C ALA A 301 15.63 1.17 3.39
N GLY A 302 14.88 0.67 4.39
CA GLY A 302 15.41 0.32 5.71
C GLY A 302 15.69 1.51 6.64
N LYS A 303 15.28 2.73 6.28
CA LYS A 303 15.46 3.97 7.04
C LYS A 303 14.12 4.62 7.39
N GLN A 304 14.13 5.51 8.38
CA GLN A 304 12.97 6.33 8.74
C GLN A 304 13.07 7.69 8.05
N TRP A 305 12.06 8.06 7.28
CA TRP A 305 11.95 9.33 6.57
C TRP A 305 10.75 10.12 7.08
N LEU A 306 10.78 11.46 6.95
CA LEU A 306 9.55 12.22 7.02
C LEU A 306 8.65 11.89 5.82
N GLY A 307 7.36 11.67 6.04
CA GLY A 307 6.37 11.49 4.98
C GLY A 307 5.77 12.81 4.47
N LYS A 308 6.21 13.96 5.01
CA LYS A 308 5.91 15.31 4.50
C LYS A 308 7.18 16.17 4.47
N ASN A 309 7.20 17.20 3.62
CA ASN A 309 8.26 18.20 3.62
C ASN A 309 8.34 18.90 4.98
N LEU A 310 9.56 19.24 5.39
CA LEU A 310 9.78 19.94 6.66
C LEU A 310 9.17 21.37 6.60
N ASN A 311 8.49 21.79 7.66
CA ASN A 311 7.84 23.10 7.79
C ASN A 311 8.28 23.86 9.06
N LEU A 312 9.46 23.52 9.61
CA LEU A 312 10.04 24.14 10.79
C LEU A 312 10.66 25.49 10.43
N GLU A 313 10.26 26.56 11.13
CA GLU A 313 10.83 27.87 10.92
C GLU A 313 12.22 27.99 11.56
N VAL A 314 13.21 28.27 10.72
CA VAL A 314 14.59 28.60 11.12
C VAL A 314 15.12 29.76 10.27
N PRO A 315 16.15 30.50 10.72
CA PRO A 315 16.85 31.46 9.87
C PRO A 315 17.31 30.82 8.56
N GLY A 316 17.01 31.47 7.43
CA GLY A 316 17.29 30.91 6.10
C GLY A 316 16.25 29.92 5.59
N SER A 317 15.04 29.90 6.18
CA SER A 317 13.88 29.17 5.66
C SER A 317 12.74 30.11 5.23
N TYR A 318 12.07 29.76 4.14
CA TYR A 318 11.09 30.62 3.45
C TYR A 318 9.84 29.83 3.07
N CYS A 319 8.69 30.51 3.08
CA CYS A 319 7.52 30.02 2.37
C CYS A 319 7.63 30.39 0.89
N TYR A 320 7.17 29.53 0.00
CA TYR A 320 7.08 29.92 -1.42
C TYR A 320 6.20 31.17 -1.56
N ASP A 321 6.65 32.16 -2.33
CA ASP A 321 6.03 33.49 -2.47
C ASP A 321 5.81 34.24 -1.15
N ASP A 322 6.56 33.88 -0.10
CA ASP A 322 6.39 34.40 1.26
C ASP A 322 4.97 34.19 1.82
N ASP A 323 4.20 33.24 1.26
CA ASP A 323 2.82 32.93 1.67
C ASP A 323 2.77 31.74 2.65
N PRO A 324 2.30 31.93 3.90
CA PRO A 324 2.12 30.85 4.85
C PRO A 324 1.21 29.71 4.37
N ALA A 325 0.30 29.93 3.42
CA ALA A 325 -0.50 28.88 2.82
C ALA A 325 0.34 27.89 2.01
N ASN A 326 1.35 28.39 1.30
CA ASN A 326 2.28 27.54 0.55
C ASN A 326 3.17 26.72 1.49
N CYS A 327 3.55 27.27 2.64
CA CYS A 327 4.23 26.50 3.69
C CYS A 327 3.39 25.32 4.20
N ARG A 328 2.08 25.51 4.38
CA ARG A 328 1.17 24.44 4.83
C ARG A 328 0.98 23.35 3.77
N GLU A 329 0.93 23.71 2.50
CA GLU A 329 0.74 22.74 1.40
C GLU A 329 2.05 22.04 1.02
N TYR A 330 3.13 22.80 0.80
CA TYR A 330 4.38 22.33 0.20
C TYR A 330 5.54 22.15 1.19
N GLY A 331 5.40 22.63 2.42
CA GLY A 331 6.50 22.81 3.37
C GLY A 331 7.32 24.07 3.08
N ARG A 332 8.35 24.30 3.91
CA ARG A 332 9.29 25.42 3.73
C ARG A 332 10.40 25.04 2.76
N LEU A 333 10.97 26.08 2.14
CA LEU A 333 12.23 26.02 1.42
C LEU A 333 13.36 26.46 2.35
N TYR A 334 14.50 25.78 2.31
CA TYR A 334 15.62 26.00 3.22
C TYR A 334 16.91 26.20 2.44
N THR A 335 17.76 27.13 2.88
CA THR A 335 19.17 27.08 2.49
C THR A 335 19.82 25.79 3.00
N TRP A 336 20.96 25.40 2.41
CA TRP A 336 21.58 24.12 2.75
C TRP A 336 21.97 24.02 4.24
N GLU A 337 22.49 25.11 4.82
CA GLU A 337 22.78 25.17 6.26
C GLU A 337 21.50 25.13 7.10
N ALA A 338 20.46 25.86 6.70
CA ALA A 338 19.17 25.87 7.37
C ALA A 338 18.51 24.47 7.35
N ALA A 339 18.63 23.73 6.24
CA ALA A 339 18.09 22.38 6.11
C ALA A 339 18.76 21.40 7.10
N LYS A 340 20.10 21.46 7.21
CA LYS A 340 20.86 20.66 8.20
C LYS A 340 20.49 21.02 9.63
N GLU A 341 20.38 22.31 9.94
CA GLU A 341 19.97 22.78 11.27
C GLU A 341 18.55 22.30 11.60
N ALA A 342 17.60 22.52 10.70
CA ALA A 342 16.20 22.20 10.91
C ALA A 342 15.99 20.69 11.13
N CYS A 343 16.65 19.83 10.34
CA CYS A 343 16.57 18.38 10.60
C CYS A 343 17.17 17.98 11.95
N ARG A 344 18.25 18.61 12.42
CA ARG A 344 18.82 18.31 13.75
C ARG A 344 17.89 18.74 14.89
N LYS A 345 17.09 19.80 14.70
CA LYS A 345 16.10 20.28 15.68
C LYS A 345 14.94 19.31 15.91
N LEU A 346 14.71 18.36 15.00
CA LEU A 346 13.82 17.22 15.23
C LEU A 346 14.35 16.25 16.32
N GLY A 347 15.58 16.43 16.78
CA GLY A 347 16.14 15.69 17.89
C GLY A 347 17.04 14.54 17.47
N VAL A 348 17.51 13.77 18.46
CA VAL A 348 18.62 12.83 18.29
C VAL A 348 18.34 11.79 17.19
N GLY A 349 19.29 11.71 16.25
CA GLY A 349 19.29 10.79 15.11
C GLY A 349 18.69 11.34 13.83
N TRP A 350 17.95 12.44 13.90
CA TRP A 350 17.44 13.13 12.72
C TRP A 350 18.52 13.97 12.06
N HIS A 351 18.61 13.86 10.75
CA HIS A 351 19.56 14.59 9.94
C HIS A 351 19.01 14.78 8.52
N LEU A 352 19.62 15.71 7.80
CA LEU A 352 19.42 15.83 6.37
C LEU A 352 20.08 14.59 5.70
N PRO A 353 19.41 13.88 4.77
CA PRO A 353 19.93 12.64 4.21
C PRO A 353 21.21 12.88 3.43
N THR A 354 22.16 11.96 3.55
CA THR A 354 23.38 11.97 2.75
C THR A 354 23.12 11.55 1.30
N ASP A 355 24.09 11.79 0.44
CA ASP A 355 24.06 11.34 -0.96
C ASP A 355 23.88 9.83 -1.08
N GLN A 356 24.56 9.06 -0.23
CA GLN A 356 24.41 7.61 -0.26
C GLN A 356 23.01 7.17 0.17
N GLU A 357 22.41 7.81 1.17
CA GLU A 357 21.07 7.45 1.65
C GLU A 357 19.97 7.78 0.62
N TRP A 358 20.13 8.86 -0.14
CA TRP A 358 19.27 9.15 -1.27
C TRP A 358 19.45 8.16 -2.43
N LYS A 359 20.69 7.81 -2.79
CA LYS A 359 20.94 6.78 -3.82
C LYS A 359 20.33 5.43 -3.43
N ASP A 360 20.50 5.01 -2.18
CA ASP A 360 19.93 3.76 -1.66
C ASP A 360 18.39 3.77 -1.77
N LEU A 361 17.75 4.91 -1.48
CA LEU A 361 16.30 5.10 -1.65
C LEU A 361 15.89 4.94 -3.12
N LEU A 362 16.56 5.64 -4.04
CA LEU A 362 16.21 5.67 -5.46
C LEU A 362 16.45 4.32 -6.14
N ILE A 363 17.59 3.67 -5.87
CA ILE A 363 17.90 2.33 -6.36
C ILE A 363 16.86 1.30 -5.87
N THR A 364 16.31 1.48 -4.67
CA THR A 364 15.25 0.60 -4.14
C THR A 364 13.97 0.68 -5.00
N PHE A 365 13.64 1.84 -5.57
CA PHE A 365 12.37 2.07 -6.26
C PHE A 365 12.44 2.03 -7.78
N GLY A 366 13.59 2.32 -8.37
CA GLY A 366 13.79 2.18 -9.81
C GLY A 366 15.18 2.59 -10.25
N GLY A 367 15.65 3.72 -9.76
CA GLY A 367 16.89 4.35 -10.21
C GLY A 367 16.84 5.86 -10.20
N TYR A 368 17.83 6.49 -10.82
CA TYR A 368 17.89 7.94 -11.01
C TYR A 368 18.76 8.26 -12.23
N TYR A 369 18.57 9.45 -12.79
CA TYR A 369 19.40 9.98 -13.86
C TYR A 369 20.62 10.69 -13.26
N GLU A 370 21.82 10.20 -13.55
CA GLU A 370 23.08 10.83 -13.14
C GLU A 370 23.40 11.99 -14.10
N TRP A 371 23.09 13.20 -13.66
CA TRP A 371 23.13 14.39 -14.52
C TRP A 371 24.53 14.70 -15.07
N TYR A 372 25.58 14.48 -14.28
CA TYR A 372 26.96 14.76 -14.70
C TYR A 372 27.47 13.77 -15.75
N GLU A 373 27.15 12.50 -15.58
CA GLU A 373 27.58 11.43 -16.48
C GLU A 373 26.63 11.29 -17.67
N GLN A 374 25.46 11.94 -17.60
CA GLN A 374 24.37 11.85 -18.56
C GLN A 374 23.89 10.41 -18.76
N GLU A 375 23.90 9.63 -17.67
CA GLU A 375 23.64 8.20 -17.68
C GLU A 375 22.45 7.84 -16.78
N GLU A 376 21.67 6.85 -17.24
CA GLU A 376 20.55 6.30 -16.48
C GLU A 376 21.06 5.21 -15.52
N VAL A 377 20.97 5.46 -14.21
CA VAL A 377 21.28 4.46 -13.19
C VAL A 377 19.98 3.77 -12.80
N GLY A 378 19.60 2.73 -13.54
CA GLY A 378 18.34 1.99 -13.33
C GLY A 378 17.20 2.56 -14.17
N ASP A 379 16.13 3.01 -13.51
CA ASP A 379 14.90 3.57 -14.10
C ASP A 379 14.37 4.73 -13.23
N SER A 380 14.73 5.95 -13.62
CA SER A 380 14.41 7.21 -12.94
C SER A 380 12.94 7.60 -13.04
N GLU A 381 12.27 7.24 -14.14
CA GLU A 381 10.83 7.46 -14.33
C GLU A 381 10.03 6.60 -13.35
N LYS A 382 10.48 5.36 -13.13
CA LYS A 382 9.89 4.50 -12.10
C LYS A 382 10.07 5.07 -10.70
N SER A 383 11.26 5.57 -10.35
CA SER A 383 11.44 6.24 -9.05
C SER A 383 10.52 7.45 -8.90
N TYR A 384 10.36 8.25 -9.95
CA TYR A 384 9.49 9.42 -9.92
C TYR A 384 8.04 9.03 -9.65
N SER A 385 7.50 8.11 -10.44
CA SER A 385 6.11 7.63 -10.33
C SER A 385 5.82 6.99 -8.96
N VAL A 386 6.84 6.44 -8.31
CA VAL A 386 6.72 5.85 -6.97
C VAL A 386 6.81 6.91 -5.86
N LEU A 387 7.70 7.90 -5.98
CA LEU A 387 8.01 8.84 -4.89
C LEU A 387 7.09 10.06 -4.80
N ILE A 388 6.38 10.43 -5.88
CA ILE A 388 5.51 11.61 -5.92
C ILE A 388 4.29 11.50 -4.97
N LYS A 389 3.58 12.61 -4.68
CA LYS A 389 2.40 12.70 -3.78
C LYS A 389 1.37 11.58 -3.98
N ASP A 390 1.10 11.24 -5.24
CA ASP A 390 0.13 10.21 -5.64
C ASP A 390 0.78 8.89 -6.06
N GLY A 391 2.08 8.77 -5.83
CA GLY A 391 2.88 7.59 -6.11
C GLY A 391 2.56 6.43 -5.17
N SER A 392 3.12 5.26 -5.50
CA SER A 392 2.90 4.05 -4.71
C SER A 392 3.72 4.00 -3.42
N SER A 393 4.71 4.88 -3.23
CA SER A 393 5.41 5.02 -1.96
C SER A 393 4.77 6.07 -1.07
N SER A 394 4.90 5.84 0.22
CA SER A 394 4.53 6.79 1.28
C SER A 394 5.46 8.01 1.36
N PHE A 395 6.39 8.21 0.42
CA PHE A 395 7.32 9.35 0.44
C PHE A 395 6.61 10.68 0.17
N ALA A 396 5.61 10.67 -0.71
CA ALA A 396 4.78 11.82 -1.05
C ALA A 396 5.60 13.09 -1.33
N ALA A 397 6.52 13.02 -2.28
CA ALA A 397 7.26 14.18 -2.76
C ALA A 397 6.30 15.20 -3.37
N LEU A 398 6.52 16.46 -3.03
CA LEU A 398 5.81 17.60 -3.58
C LEU A 398 6.73 18.40 -4.50
N LEU A 399 6.16 18.95 -5.56
CA LEU A 399 6.82 19.85 -6.50
C LEU A 399 6.76 21.30 -5.95
N GLY A 400 7.43 21.51 -4.81
CA GLY A 400 7.38 22.76 -4.04
C GLY A 400 8.19 23.93 -4.61
N GLY A 401 8.82 23.75 -5.77
CA GLY A 401 9.68 24.76 -6.38
C GLY A 401 10.97 25.02 -5.58
N GLY A 402 11.53 26.22 -5.78
CA GLY A 402 12.71 26.69 -5.07
C GLY A 402 12.75 28.22 -5.01
N ARG A 403 13.74 28.75 -4.29
CA ARG A 403 14.00 30.19 -4.16
C ARG A 403 15.47 30.46 -4.45
N ASN A 404 15.71 31.36 -5.39
CA ASN A 404 17.04 31.75 -5.82
C ASN A 404 17.72 32.69 -4.81
N VAL A 405 19.01 32.95 -5.00
CA VAL A 405 19.85 33.74 -4.06
C VAL A 405 19.41 35.21 -3.99
N ASP A 406 18.92 35.75 -5.10
CA ASP A 406 18.32 37.09 -5.22
C ASP A 406 16.91 37.17 -4.59
N GLY A 407 16.31 36.02 -4.29
CA GLY A 407 15.00 35.89 -3.66
C GLY A 407 13.85 35.63 -4.60
N GLU A 408 14.10 35.43 -5.89
CA GLU A 408 13.06 35.01 -6.84
C GLU A 408 12.61 33.57 -6.58
N TYR A 409 11.30 33.35 -6.61
CA TYR A 409 10.69 32.03 -6.47
C TYR A 409 10.50 31.37 -7.83
N LEU A 410 10.81 30.08 -7.92
CA LEU A 410 10.94 29.36 -9.19
C LEU A 410 10.16 28.05 -9.18
N HIS A 411 9.49 27.76 -10.29
CA HIS A 411 9.03 26.43 -10.68
C HIS A 411 8.10 25.66 -9.72
N LEU A 412 7.23 26.37 -8.99
CA LEU A 412 6.17 25.73 -8.22
C LEU A 412 5.30 24.83 -9.12
N GLY A 413 4.99 23.63 -8.63
CA GLY A 413 4.21 22.63 -9.36
C GLY A 413 4.96 21.93 -10.50
N LYS A 414 6.20 22.35 -10.82
CA LYS A 414 7.01 21.75 -11.89
C LYS A 414 8.21 20.96 -11.36
N TYR A 415 8.90 21.50 -10.37
CA TYR A 415 10.08 20.83 -9.78
C TYR A 415 9.93 20.68 -8.27
N GLY A 416 10.35 19.52 -7.78
CA GLY A 416 10.59 19.28 -6.36
C GLY A 416 12.06 18.96 -6.17
N THR A 417 12.85 19.94 -5.76
CA THR A 417 14.29 19.75 -5.55
C THR A 417 14.60 19.61 -4.06
N TYR A 418 15.28 18.53 -3.69
CA TYR A 418 15.53 18.14 -2.31
C TYR A 418 17.00 18.16 -1.97
N TRP A 419 17.36 18.73 -0.83
CA TRP A 419 18.74 18.75 -0.38
C TRP A 419 19.28 17.38 0.04
N SER A 420 20.55 17.14 -0.31
CA SER A 420 21.42 16.17 0.37
C SER A 420 22.35 16.89 1.36
N ALA A 421 22.72 16.24 2.44
CA ALA A 421 23.74 16.70 3.39
C ALA A 421 25.17 16.55 2.86
N SER A 422 25.36 15.91 1.72
CA SER A 422 26.67 15.71 1.11
C SER A 422 27.06 16.92 0.27
N GLU A 423 28.22 17.47 0.60
CA GLU A 423 28.85 18.57 -0.10
C GLU A 423 29.63 18.07 -1.32
N LEU A 424 29.61 18.83 -2.42
CA LEU A 424 30.55 18.64 -3.53
C LEU A 424 31.82 19.47 -3.29
N ASP A 425 31.63 20.76 -2.98
CA ASP A 425 32.70 21.71 -2.66
C ASP A 425 32.19 22.83 -1.74
N ALA A 426 33.04 23.81 -1.44
CA ALA A 426 32.72 24.92 -0.53
C ALA A 426 31.41 25.67 -0.88
N SER A 427 31.03 25.72 -2.16
CA SER A 427 29.87 26.43 -2.70
C SER A 427 28.68 25.55 -3.09
N LEU A 428 28.94 24.29 -3.44
CA LEU A 428 27.94 23.38 -4.02
C LEU A 428 27.66 22.16 -3.13
N ALA A 429 26.40 21.73 -3.11
CA ALA A 429 25.97 20.48 -2.48
C ALA A 429 25.07 19.69 -3.42
N TRP A 430 25.02 18.37 -3.22
CA TRP A 430 24.17 17.48 -4.01
C TRP A 430 22.69 17.72 -3.71
N VAL A 431 21.87 17.57 -4.74
CA VAL A 431 20.40 17.65 -4.65
C VAL A 431 19.78 16.53 -5.47
N TYR A 432 18.49 16.29 -5.23
CA TYR A 432 17.69 15.36 -6.00
C TYR A 432 16.47 16.09 -6.56
N GLY A 433 16.37 16.16 -7.88
CA GLY A 433 15.29 16.83 -8.58
C GLY A 433 14.23 15.83 -9.01
N LEU A 434 13.00 16.03 -8.57
CA LEU A 434 11.82 15.37 -9.15
C LEU A 434 11.22 16.34 -10.16
N HIS A 435 11.24 15.94 -11.44
CA HIS A 435 10.82 16.78 -12.56
C HIS A 435 9.43 16.39 -13.03
N GLY A 436 8.46 17.27 -12.83
CA GLY A 436 7.08 17.03 -13.23
C GLY A 436 6.87 16.99 -14.75
N ASP A 437 7.66 17.75 -15.50
CA ASP A 437 7.53 17.82 -16.96
C ASP A 437 8.12 16.58 -17.66
N ASP A 438 9.23 16.05 -17.14
CA ASP A 438 9.95 14.88 -17.67
C ASP A 438 9.59 13.57 -16.94
N GLU A 439 8.78 13.67 -15.88
CA GLU A 439 8.41 12.57 -14.96
C GLU A 439 9.59 11.70 -14.50
N ARG A 440 10.76 12.31 -14.22
CA ARG A 440 11.99 11.60 -13.81
C ARG A 440 12.60 12.18 -12.53
N VAL A 441 13.48 11.38 -11.92
CA VAL A 441 14.34 11.82 -10.81
C VAL A 441 15.80 11.93 -11.27
N ASP A 442 16.43 13.06 -11.05
CA ASP A 442 17.85 13.27 -11.33
C ASP A 442 18.65 13.65 -10.07
N ARG A 443 19.98 13.62 -10.23
CA ARG A 443 20.94 13.93 -9.16
C ARG A 443 21.93 15.04 -9.58
N PRO A 444 21.54 16.31 -9.56
CA PRO A 444 22.43 17.42 -9.86
C PRO A 444 23.06 18.01 -8.58
N VAL A 445 23.71 19.17 -8.72
CA VAL A 445 24.19 20.00 -7.61
C VAL A 445 23.52 21.36 -7.61
N SER A 446 23.45 21.99 -6.44
CA SER A 446 22.93 23.35 -6.28
C SER A 446 23.80 24.19 -5.35
N ILE A 447 23.71 25.51 -5.49
CA ILE A 447 24.42 26.49 -4.68
C ILE A 447 23.79 26.51 -3.29
N LYS A 448 24.61 26.36 -2.25
CA LYS A 448 24.14 26.22 -0.85
C LYS A 448 23.29 27.38 -0.32
N SER A 449 23.36 28.56 -0.94
CA SER A 449 22.59 29.75 -0.58
C SER A 449 21.20 29.82 -1.24
N MET A 450 20.89 28.97 -2.23
CA MET A 450 19.51 28.81 -2.71
C MET A 450 18.67 28.12 -1.63
N ALA A 451 17.35 28.35 -1.63
CA ALA A 451 16.45 27.66 -0.73
C ALA A 451 15.59 26.63 -1.46
N LEU A 452 15.67 25.37 -1.03
CA LEU A 452 15.05 24.21 -1.67
C LEU A 452 14.31 23.34 -0.64
N SER A 453 13.56 22.34 -1.11
CA SER A 453 12.78 21.45 -0.23
C SER A 453 13.68 20.59 0.66
N CYS A 454 13.16 20.19 1.81
CA CYS A 454 13.88 19.40 2.80
C CYS A 454 13.06 18.18 3.24
N ARG A 455 13.72 17.01 3.25
CA ARG A 455 13.16 15.77 3.80
C ARG A 455 14.13 15.11 4.74
N CYS A 456 13.84 15.13 6.04
CA CYS A 456 14.75 14.57 7.04
C CYS A 456 14.67 13.05 7.12
N LEU A 457 15.79 12.43 7.48
CA LEU A 457 15.95 11.00 7.70
C LEU A 457 16.45 10.74 9.13
N LYS A 458 16.08 9.59 9.68
CA LYS A 458 16.61 9.06 10.93
C LYS A 458 17.21 7.67 10.74
N ASN A 459 18.44 7.52 11.22
CA ASN A 459 19.11 6.23 11.27
C ASN A 459 18.62 5.43 12.49
N ASN A 460 18.34 4.14 12.30
CA ASN A 460 18.09 3.22 13.41
C ASN A 460 19.42 3.03 14.16
N PHE A 461 19.56 3.61 15.35
CA PHE A 461 20.70 3.29 16.22
C PHE A 461 20.66 1.80 16.57
N SER A 462 21.63 1.05 16.09
CA SER A 462 21.93 -0.26 16.64
C SER A 462 22.45 -0.06 18.06
N PRO A 463 21.98 -0.82 19.07
CA PRO A 463 22.51 -0.74 20.44
C PRO A 463 24.02 -1.03 20.57
N LYS A 464 24.71 -1.37 19.48
CA LYS A 464 26.15 -1.72 19.46
C LYS A 464 27.09 -0.52 19.38
N ASP A 465 26.60 0.69 19.14
CA ASP A 465 27.46 1.89 18.94
C ASP A 465 27.63 2.75 20.19
N LYS A 466 27.31 2.21 21.38
CA LYS A 466 27.82 2.74 22.65
C LYS A 466 29.07 1.96 23.04
N ARG A 467 30.24 2.44 22.62
CA ARG A 467 31.51 2.16 23.31
C ARG A 467 32.24 3.45 23.57
#